data_AF-A0A962C0M6-F1
#
_entry.id   AF-A0A962C0M6-F1
#
_cell.length_a   1.000
_cell.length_b   1.000
_cell.length_c   1.000
_cell.angle_alpha   90.00
_cell.angle_beta   90.00
_cell.angle_gamma   90.00
#
_symmetry.space_group_name_H-M   'P 1'
#
loop_
_entity.id
_entity.type
_entity.pdbx_description
1 polymer ?
#
loop_
_entity_poly.entity_id
_entity_poly.type
_entity_poly.pdbx_seq_one_letter_code
_entity_poly.pdbx_strand_id
1 'polypeptide(L)'
;MASIIAELNPLLRGWFHYFKHAHPMTFRKLDGFVRRRLRSILRSYEGRRGHGHTRTDHQRWPNAYFAEHGLYSLATAWATVRQSSRR
;
A
#
# COMPACT_ATOMS: atom_id res chain seq x y z
N MET A 1 -3.39 9.28 -9.96
CA MET A 1 -3.02 8.40 -8.83
C MET A 1 -4.10 8.33 -7.77
N ALA A 2 -4.60 9.48 -7.27
CA ALA A 2 -5.66 9.53 -6.27
C ALA A 2 -6.91 8.67 -6.62
N SER A 3 -7.40 8.68 -7.87
CA SER A 3 -8.54 7.85 -8.29
C SER A 3 -8.30 6.35 -8.12
N ILE A 4 -7.15 5.84 -8.58
CA ILE A 4 -6.78 4.42 -8.45
C ILE A 4 -6.70 4.03 -6.97
N ILE A 5 -6.14 4.90 -6.13
CA ILE A 5 -6.07 4.66 -4.68
C ILE A 5 -7.47 4.67 -4.05
N ALA A 6 -8.34 5.60 -4.47
CA ALA A 6 -9.70 5.68 -3.98
C ALA A 6 -10.51 4.40 -4.29
N GLU A 7 -10.33 3.82 -5.47
CA GLU A 7 -10.93 2.54 -5.85
C GLU A 7 -10.32 1.34 -5.12
N LEU A 8 -9.01 1.37 -4.89
CA LEU A 8 -8.28 0.28 -4.22
C LEU A 8 -8.56 0.22 -2.71
N ASN A 9 -8.76 1.38 -2.08
CA ASN A 9 -8.90 1.49 -0.63
C ASN A 9 -10.06 0.66 -0.04
N PRO A 10 -11.29 0.68 -0.60
CA PRO A 10 -12.39 -0.18 -0.14
C PRO A 10 -12.04 -1.67 -0.20
N LEU A 11 -11.36 -2.11 -1.27
CA LEU A 11 -10.93 -3.51 -1.41
C LEU A 11 -9.91 -3.90 -0.34
N LEU A 12 -8.91 -3.04 -0.09
CA LEU A 12 -7.92 -3.27 0.97
C LEU A 12 -8.56 -3.28 2.36
N ARG A 13 -9.54 -2.42 2.62
CA ARG A 13 -10.29 -2.41 3.88
C ARG A 13 -11.11 -3.67 4.08
N GLY A 14 -11.86 -4.10 3.06
CA GLY A 14 -12.64 -5.34 3.10
C GLY A 14 -11.75 -6.56 3.31
N TRP A 15 -10.66 -6.64 2.54
CA TRP A 15 -9.66 -7.70 2.68
C TRP A 15 -9.05 -7.70 4.08
N PHE A 16 -8.66 -6.54 4.61
CA PHE A 16 -8.14 -6.44 5.97
C PHE A 16 -9.15 -6.91 7.01
N HIS A 17 -10.42 -6.52 6.89
CA HIS A 17 -11.45 -6.90 7.86
C HIS A 17 -11.60 -8.43 7.94
N TYR A 18 -11.57 -9.10 6.79
CA TYR A 18 -11.63 -10.56 6.72
C TYR A 18 -10.35 -11.22 7.25
N PHE A 19 -9.18 -10.73 6.82
CA PHE A 19 -7.88 -11.31 7.15
C PHE A 19 -7.18 -10.67 8.36
N LYS A 20 -7.90 -9.96 9.24
CA LYS A 20 -7.32 -9.21 10.38
C LYS A 20 -6.51 -10.07 11.36
N HIS A 21 -6.76 -11.37 11.37
CA HIS A 21 -6.08 -12.37 12.21
C HIS A 21 -4.88 -13.04 11.53
N ALA A 22 -4.53 -12.63 10.31
CA ALA A 22 -3.36 -13.17 9.61
C ALA A 22 -2.03 -12.78 10.29
N HIS A 23 -0.95 -13.47 9.90
CA HIS A 23 0.38 -13.22 10.43
C HIS A 23 0.84 -11.76 10.17
N PRO A 24 1.47 -11.07 11.14
CA PRO A 24 1.77 -9.63 11.04
C PRO A 24 2.64 -9.26 9.82
N MET A 25 3.57 -10.14 9.45
CA MET A 25 4.42 -9.93 8.27
C MET A 25 3.65 -9.84 6.96
N THR A 26 2.48 -10.48 6.87
CA THR A 26 1.64 -10.50 5.66
C THR A 26 1.21 -9.08 5.30
N PHE A 27 0.78 -8.27 6.28
CA PHE A 27 0.36 -6.89 6.04
C PHE A 27 1.49 -6.01 5.52
N ARG A 28 2.70 -6.14 6.09
CA ARG A 28 3.89 -5.39 5.61
C ARG A 28 4.29 -5.79 4.19
N LYS A 29 4.28 -7.10 3.89
CA LYS A 29 4.59 -7.61 2.54
C LYS A 29 3.56 -7.14 1.52
N LEU A 30 2.27 -7.16 1.88
CA LEU A 30 1.18 -6.73 1.01
C LEU A 30 1.21 -5.22 0.76
N ASP A 31 1.41 -4.40 1.80
CA ASP A 31 1.61 -2.94 1.64
C ASP A 31 2.80 -2.63 0.70
N GLY A 32 3.90 -3.39 0.83
CA GLY A 32 5.05 -3.30 -0.06
C GLY A 32 4.73 -3.67 -1.52
N PHE A 33 3.97 -4.75 -1.72
CA PHE A 33 3.53 -5.20 -3.04
C PHE A 33 2.60 -4.18 -3.71
N VAL A 34 1.61 -3.65 -2.98
CA VAL A 34 0.67 -2.63 -3.47
C VAL A 34 1.44 -1.40 -3.93
N ARG A 35 2.33 -0.84 -3.09
CA ARG A 35 3.15 0.33 -3.47
C ARG A 35 4.01 0.06 -4.70
N ARG A 36 4.58 -1.15 -4.83
CA ARG A 36 5.36 -1.53 -6.02
C ARG A 36 4.50 -1.53 -7.29
N ARG A 37 3.28 -2.09 -7.23
CA ARG A 37 2.34 -2.08 -8.36
C ARG A 37 1.94 -0.66 -8.74
N LEU A 38 1.65 0.20 -7.76
CA LEU A 38 1.34 1.60 -8.00
C LEU A 38 2.51 2.36 -8.65
N ARG A 39 3.76 2.12 -8.21
CA ARG A 39 4.96 2.66 -8.89
C ARG A 39 5.07 2.19 -10.33
N SER A 40 4.82 0.91 -10.59
CA SER A 40 4.85 0.38 -11.95
C SER A 40 3.80 1.04 -12.86
N ILE A 41 2.61 1.34 -12.34
CA ILE A 41 1.56 2.07 -13.07
C ILE A 41 2.00 3.50 -13.37
N LEU A 42 2.50 4.25 -12.36
CA LEU A 42 3.02 5.61 -12.57
C LEU A 42 4.13 5.63 -13.62
N ARG A 43 5.04 4.67 -13.54
CA ARG A 43 6.14 4.54 -14.48
C ARG A 43 5.66 4.24 -15.90
N SER A 44 4.59 3.46 -16.05
CA SER A 44 3.93 3.25 -17.35
C SER A 44 3.30 4.55 -17.87
N TYR A 45 2.70 5.37 -17.01
CA TYR A 45 2.15 6.68 -17.41
C TYR A 45 3.24 7.67 -17.84
N GLU A 46 4.46 7.54 -17.31
CA GLU A 46 5.63 8.28 -17.79
C GLU A 46 6.24 7.71 -19.10
N GLY A 47 5.63 6.67 -19.69
CA GLY A 47 6.16 6.02 -20.90
C GLY A 47 7.40 5.14 -20.66
N ARG A 48 7.72 4.83 -19.40
CA ARG A 48 8.94 4.10 -19.02
C ARG A 48 8.64 2.61 -18.80
N ARG A 49 9.37 1.73 -19.50
CA ARG A 49 9.16 0.26 -19.48
C ARG A 49 9.81 -0.45 -18.29
N GLY A 50 9.10 -1.32 -17.57
CA GLY A 50 9.61 -2.11 -16.42
C GLY A 50 8.86 -1.92 -15.08
N HIS A 51 9.31 -2.62 -14.03
CA HIS A 51 8.50 -2.95 -12.84
C HIS A 51 8.51 -1.95 -11.66
N GLY A 52 9.12 -0.76 -11.80
CA GLY A 52 9.13 0.23 -10.72
C GLY A 52 9.98 -0.15 -9.49
N HIS A 53 10.98 -1.03 -9.66
CA HIS A 53 11.85 -1.57 -8.59
C HIS A 53 13.17 -0.79 -8.45
N THR A 54 13.36 0.27 -9.22
CA THR A 54 14.64 0.99 -9.24
C THR A 54 14.72 1.96 -8.06
N ARG A 55 15.93 2.17 -7.53
CA ARG A 55 16.19 3.18 -6.49
C ARG A 55 15.67 4.58 -6.88
N THR A 56 15.76 4.93 -8.16
CA THR A 56 15.22 6.18 -8.72
C THR A 56 13.71 6.29 -8.54
N ASP A 57 12.97 5.18 -8.69
CA ASP A 57 11.51 5.17 -8.55
C ASP A 57 11.10 5.28 -7.07
N HIS A 58 11.91 4.72 -6.17
CA HIS A 58 11.71 4.87 -4.73
C HIS A 58 12.00 6.30 -4.25
N GLN A 59 12.94 7.01 -4.87
CA GLN A 59 13.21 8.42 -4.61
C GLN A 59 12.12 9.34 -5.20
N ARG A 60 11.67 9.05 -6.42
CA ARG A 60 10.62 9.84 -7.09
C ARG A 60 9.24 9.64 -6.44
N TRP A 61 8.91 8.41 -6.04
CA TRP A 61 7.66 8.08 -5.36
C TRP A 61 7.95 7.39 -4.03
N PRO A 62 8.33 8.20 -3.01
CA PRO A 62 8.56 7.69 -1.66
C PRO A 62 7.28 7.09 -1.08
N ASN A 63 7.40 6.32 0.00
CA ASN A 63 6.21 5.78 0.67
C ASN A 63 5.27 6.92 1.17
N ALA A 64 5.83 8.08 1.53
CA ALA A 64 5.10 9.27 1.92
C ALA A 64 4.14 9.77 0.81
N TYR A 65 4.60 9.76 -0.45
CA TYR A 65 3.76 10.15 -1.60
C TYR A 65 2.44 9.36 -1.63
N PHE A 66 2.49 8.05 -1.45
CA PHE A 66 1.27 7.23 -1.44
C PHE A 66 0.39 7.48 -0.21
N ALA A 67 1.00 7.76 0.95
CA ALA A 67 0.28 8.07 2.17
C ALA A 67 -0.45 9.43 2.06
N GLU A 68 0.19 10.44 1.47
CA GLU A 68 -0.41 11.75 1.18
C GLU A 68 -1.59 11.64 0.21
N HIS A 69 -1.52 10.70 -0.74
CA HIS A 69 -2.64 10.39 -1.63
C HIS A 69 -3.73 9.50 -0.97
N GLY A 70 -3.61 9.23 0.32
CA GLY A 70 -4.62 8.52 1.12
C GLY A 70 -4.58 7.00 0.98
N LEU A 71 -3.46 6.39 0.58
CA LEU A 71 -3.36 4.93 0.48
C LEU A 71 -3.55 4.28 1.85
N TYR A 72 -4.51 3.36 1.94
CA TYR A 72 -4.77 2.59 3.14
C TYR A 72 -3.60 1.64 3.45
N SER A 73 -3.02 1.76 4.66
CA SER A 73 -1.96 0.86 5.13
C SER A 73 -2.52 -0.24 6.02
N LEU A 74 -2.37 -1.47 5.56
CA LEU A 74 -2.76 -2.67 6.30
C LEU A 74 -1.94 -2.83 7.58
N ALA A 75 -0.65 -2.48 7.53
CA ALA A 75 0.23 -2.57 8.69
C ALA A 75 -0.22 -1.62 9.82
N THR A 76 -0.60 -0.39 9.48
CA THR A 76 -1.13 0.58 10.45
C THR A 76 -2.47 0.11 11.02
N ALA A 77 -3.38 -0.36 10.16
CA ALA A 77 -4.68 -0.88 10.61
C ALA A 77 -4.53 -2.07 11.57
N TRP A 78 -3.61 -2.99 11.28
CA TRP A 78 -3.30 -4.11 12.17
C TRP A 78 -2.76 -3.67 13.52
N ALA A 79 -1.85 -2.67 13.53
CA ALA A 79 -1.30 -2.12 14.76
C ALA A 79 -2.40 -1.53 15.66
N THR A 80 -3.37 -0.81 15.07
CA THR A 80 -4.52 -0.25 15.79
C THR A 80 -5.39 -1.35 16.41
N VAL A 81 -5.74 -2.39 15.65
CA VAL A 81 -6.56 -3.50 16.17
C VAL A 81 -5.85 -4.22 17.32
N ARG A 82 -4.55 -4.47 17.19
CA ARG A 82 -3.75 -5.10 18.24
C ARG A 82 -3.64 -4.23 19.50
N GLN A 83 -3.64 -2.91 19.36
CA GLN A 83 -3.62 -2.01 20.51
C GLN A 83 -4.96 -2.05 21.26
N SER A 84 -6.09 -2.12 20.55
CA SER A 84 -7.41 -2.21 21.19
C SER A 84 -7.63 -3.49 21.99
N SER A 85 -7.02 -4.61 21.61
CA SER A 85 -7.16 -5.89 22.33
C SER A 85 -6.29 -6.01 23.59
N ARG A 86 -5.45 -5.01 23.86
CA ARG A 86 -4.55 -4.96 25.04
C ARG A 86 -5.06 -4.02 26.14
N ARG A 87 -6.20 -3.37 25.92
CA ARG A 87 -6.94 -2.62 26.94
C ARG A 87 -7.87 -3.56 27.68
#